data_AF-A0A8T5LSS1-F1
#
_entry.id   AF-A0A8T5LSS1-F1
#
_cell.length_a   1.000
_cell.length_b   1.000
_cell.length_c   1.000
_cell.angle_alpha   90.00
_cell.angle_beta   90.00
_cell.angle_gamma   90.00
#
_symmetry.space_group_name_H-M   'P 1'
#
loop_
_entity.id
_entity.type
_entity.pdbx_description
1 polymer ?
#
loop_
_entity_poly.entity_id
_entity_poly.type
_entity_poly.pdbx_seq_one_letter_code
_entity_poly.pdbx_strand_id
1 'polypeptide(L)'
;MTLDKDIKDIEREFEKLANLEIRVIIPVDDLLKEAFESSNIQKVRTAISKAKSKGLNETQRKIITSGLENFVYKTNYVCHSFSNREFLVKELVSLKPDNTNYLFKLAEVYRGESVDKEKQLLYKILCLDSNNSGAKNRLYELLINKAREAESKSYTLDTAIKLYKEILEIQVDSYRATEIKEKLAKLYVRNDDFDKAEKLIESKCGSAKEKIDKLISLFESRPYDERDEWAESKLVDKISKMGMSINSFGEQEKIFEKINRMKGRKISSQFRKFAEEIANEYKKQAQKFYDEANEIDTSREPTSSLDKFFGGSINVQATKRYTELYNKGNRLLEKSRSIMMNYM
;
A
#
# COMPACT_ATOMS: atom_id res chain seq x y z
N MET A 1 -82.95 -44.63 17.71
CA MET A 1 -81.60 -44.21 17.26
C MET A 1 -81.37 -42.83 17.84
N THR A 2 -80.34 -42.66 18.65
CA THR A 2 -80.08 -41.42 19.39
C THR A 2 -79.15 -40.53 18.58
N LEU A 3 -79.44 -39.23 18.58
CA LEU A 3 -78.68 -38.17 17.90
C LEU A 3 -77.16 -38.27 18.13
N ASP A 4 -76.75 -38.75 19.31
CA ASP A 4 -75.35 -38.97 19.67
C ASP A 4 -74.63 -40.05 18.84
N LYS A 5 -75.35 -41.05 18.34
CA LYS A 5 -74.77 -42.06 17.47
C LYS A 5 -74.49 -41.47 16.09
N ASP A 6 -75.42 -40.67 15.58
CA ASP A 6 -75.29 -40.02 14.28
C ASP A 6 -74.19 -38.94 14.30
N ILE A 7 -74.04 -38.20 15.42
CA ILE A 7 -72.93 -37.25 15.61
C ILE A 7 -71.57 -37.99 15.63
N LYS A 8 -71.45 -39.10 16.37
CA LYS A 8 -70.20 -39.88 16.42
C LYS A 8 -69.85 -40.55 15.09
N ASP A 9 -70.85 -40.97 14.33
CA ASP A 9 -70.63 -41.54 13.00
C ASP A 9 -70.19 -40.44 12.00
N ILE A 10 -70.71 -39.21 12.12
CA ILE A 10 -70.25 -38.04 11.36
C ILE A 10 -68.82 -37.63 11.77
N GLU A 11 -68.51 -37.56 13.07
CA GLU A 11 -67.17 -37.27 13.56
C GLU A 11 -66.15 -38.30 13.09
N ARG A 12 -66.53 -39.58 13.09
CA ARG A 12 -65.69 -40.69 12.60
C ARG A 12 -65.49 -40.64 11.08
N GLU A 13 -66.49 -40.21 10.31
CA GLU A 13 -66.34 -39.96 8.87
C GLU A 13 -65.48 -38.71 8.60
N PHE A 14 -65.58 -37.65 9.41
CA PHE A 14 -64.68 -36.50 9.34
C PHE A 14 -63.23 -36.86 9.72
N GLU A 15 -63.03 -37.72 10.72
CA GLU A 15 -61.72 -38.25 11.09
C GLU A 15 -61.14 -39.16 10.00
N LYS A 16 -61.98 -39.94 9.31
CA LYS A 16 -61.58 -40.69 8.11
C LYS A 16 -61.25 -39.77 6.95
N LEU A 17 -61.96 -38.67 6.75
CA LEU A 17 -61.67 -37.67 5.71
C LEU A 17 -60.43 -36.83 6.04
N ALA A 18 -60.12 -36.61 7.33
CA ALA A 18 -58.91 -35.95 7.79
C ALA A 18 -57.67 -36.88 7.76
N ASN A 19 -57.86 -38.20 7.95
CA ASN A 19 -56.82 -39.22 7.85
C ASN A 19 -56.67 -39.83 6.44
N LEU A 20 -57.68 -39.70 5.58
CA LEU A 20 -57.50 -39.73 4.14
C LEU A 20 -56.64 -38.52 3.84
N GLU A 21 -55.33 -38.77 3.73
CA GLU A 21 -54.39 -37.91 3.05
C GLU A 21 -54.88 -37.64 1.62
N ILE A 22 -55.92 -36.82 1.47
CA ILE A 22 -55.85 -35.71 0.53
C ILE A 22 -54.74 -34.82 1.12
N ARG A 23 -53.49 -35.32 1.04
CA ARG A 23 -52.38 -34.46 0.70
C ARG A 23 -52.85 -33.86 -0.60
N VAL A 24 -53.56 -32.73 -0.52
CA VAL A 24 -53.64 -31.81 -1.63
C VAL A 24 -52.19 -31.73 -2.05
N ILE A 25 -51.87 -32.31 -3.20
CA ILE A 25 -50.53 -32.29 -3.74
C ILE A 25 -50.40 -30.83 -4.15
N ILE A 26 -50.15 -29.96 -3.17
CA ILE A 26 -49.91 -28.56 -3.42
C ILE A 26 -48.66 -28.59 -4.30
N PRO A 27 -48.78 -28.15 -5.56
CA PRO A 27 -47.62 -28.06 -6.43
C PRO A 27 -46.52 -27.30 -5.70
N VAL A 28 -45.27 -27.73 -5.87
CA VAL A 28 -44.12 -27.08 -5.22
C VAL A 28 -44.12 -25.56 -5.48
N ASP A 29 -44.62 -25.16 -6.64
CA ASP A 29 -44.76 -23.78 -7.09
C ASP A 29 -45.75 -22.97 -6.22
N ASP A 30 -46.86 -23.57 -5.80
CA ASP A 30 -47.87 -22.91 -4.95
C ASP A 30 -47.39 -22.80 -3.49
N LEU A 31 -46.67 -23.83 -3.01
CA LEU A 31 -45.98 -23.76 -1.69
C LEU A 31 -44.94 -22.64 -1.64
N LEU A 32 -44.20 -22.45 -2.74
CA LEU A 32 -43.21 -21.37 -2.84
C LEU A 32 -43.89 -19.99 -2.84
N LYS A 33 -44.96 -19.81 -3.62
CA LYS A 33 -45.73 -18.55 -3.65
C LYS A 33 -46.28 -18.19 -2.27
N GLU A 34 -46.98 -19.12 -1.61
CA GLU A 34 -47.55 -18.89 -0.28
C GLU A 34 -46.46 -18.52 0.74
N ALA A 35 -45.32 -19.21 0.71
CA ALA A 35 -44.22 -18.94 1.62
C ALA A 35 -43.61 -17.54 1.44
N PHE A 36 -43.48 -17.07 0.19
CA PHE A 36 -42.97 -15.71 -0.09
C PHE A 36 -44.01 -14.62 0.21
N GLU A 37 -45.30 -14.88 -0.04
CA GLU A 37 -46.40 -13.96 0.30
C GLU A 37 -46.55 -13.79 1.82
N SER A 38 -46.41 -14.87 2.58
CA SER A 38 -46.56 -14.83 4.04
C SER A 38 -45.42 -14.14 4.76
N SER A 39 -44.34 -13.75 4.05
CA SER A 39 -43.13 -13.16 4.63
C SER A 39 -42.50 -13.97 5.79
N ASN A 40 -42.78 -15.27 5.86
CA ASN A 40 -42.34 -16.14 6.97
C ASN A 40 -41.11 -16.94 6.55
N ILE A 41 -39.95 -16.60 7.12
CA ILE A 41 -38.67 -17.20 6.74
C ILE A 41 -38.61 -18.71 6.95
N GLN A 42 -39.32 -19.25 7.94
CA GLN A 42 -39.34 -20.68 8.22
C GLN A 42 -40.17 -21.44 7.16
N LYS A 43 -41.26 -20.84 6.69
CA LYS A 43 -42.02 -21.35 5.56
C LYS A 43 -41.17 -21.34 4.28
N VAL A 44 -40.44 -20.26 4.03
CA VAL A 44 -39.53 -20.15 2.87
C VAL A 44 -38.44 -21.22 2.92
N ARG A 45 -37.77 -21.41 4.06
CA ARG A 45 -36.75 -22.48 4.28
C ARG A 45 -37.31 -23.86 3.94
N THR A 46 -38.50 -24.16 4.48
CA THR A 46 -39.16 -25.46 4.31
C THR A 46 -39.54 -25.70 2.84
N ALA A 47 -40.12 -24.69 2.18
CA ALA A 47 -40.53 -24.77 0.79
C ALA A 47 -39.32 -24.98 -0.16
N ILE A 48 -38.23 -24.23 0.04
CA ILE A 48 -36.99 -24.39 -0.76
C ILE A 48 -36.38 -25.78 -0.54
N SER A 49 -36.28 -26.25 0.70
CA SER A 49 -35.72 -27.58 1.01
C SER A 49 -36.52 -28.70 0.32
N LYS A 50 -37.85 -28.62 0.37
CA LYS A 50 -38.76 -29.58 -0.29
C LYS A 50 -38.67 -29.50 -1.82
N ALA A 51 -38.40 -28.32 -2.38
CA ALA A 51 -38.19 -28.16 -3.81
C ALA A 51 -36.83 -28.77 -4.24
N LYS A 52 -35.75 -28.53 -3.48
CA LYS A 52 -34.42 -29.09 -3.74
C LYS A 52 -34.40 -30.62 -3.69
N SER A 53 -35.07 -31.24 -2.72
CA SER A 53 -35.10 -32.71 -2.59
C SER A 53 -35.78 -33.42 -3.76
N LYS A 54 -36.59 -32.70 -4.55
CA LYS A 54 -37.27 -33.21 -5.74
C LYS A 54 -36.54 -32.89 -7.06
N GLY A 55 -35.42 -32.18 -7.01
CA GLY A 55 -34.73 -31.63 -8.18
C GLY A 55 -35.45 -30.38 -8.71
N LEU A 56 -34.72 -29.27 -8.78
CA LEU A 56 -35.27 -27.99 -9.25
C LEU A 56 -35.27 -27.91 -10.78
N ASN A 57 -36.46 -27.78 -11.36
CA ASN A 57 -36.62 -27.40 -12.77
C ASN A 57 -36.40 -25.88 -12.98
N GLU A 58 -36.32 -25.45 -14.23
CA GLU A 58 -36.00 -24.04 -14.56
C GLU A 58 -37.08 -23.05 -14.07
N THR A 59 -38.37 -23.42 -14.18
CA THR A 59 -39.47 -22.59 -13.69
C THR A 59 -39.38 -22.37 -12.18
N GLN A 60 -39.11 -23.44 -11.42
CA GLN A 60 -38.92 -23.37 -9.98
C GLN A 60 -37.70 -22.54 -9.60
N ARG A 61 -36.58 -22.67 -10.32
CA ARG A 61 -35.40 -21.81 -10.11
C ARG A 61 -35.74 -20.33 -10.30
N LYS A 62 -36.52 -19.98 -11.31
CA LYS A 62 -36.99 -18.61 -11.54
C LYS A 62 -37.90 -18.11 -10.42
N ILE A 63 -38.91 -18.90 -10.02
CA ILE A 63 -39.81 -18.56 -8.91
C ILE A 63 -39.02 -18.32 -7.62
N ILE A 64 -38.14 -19.26 -7.25
CA ILE A 64 -37.31 -19.15 -6.03
C ILE A 64 -36.40 -17.92 -6.13
N THR A 65 -35.73 -17.71 -7.27
CA THR A 65 -34.83 -16.56 -7.43
C THR A 65 -35.58 -15.24 -7.27
N SER A 66 -36.66 -15.02 -8.01
CA SER A 66 -37.44 -13.79 -7.93
C SER A 66 -38.09 -13.59 -6.55
N GLY A 67 -38.57 -14.68 -5.94
CA GLY A 67 -39.10 -14.66 -4.57
C GLY A 67 -38.03 -14.23 -3.56
N LEU A 68 -36.84 -14.82 -3.61
CA LEU A 68 -35.71 -14.49 -2.74
C LEU A 68 -35.20 -13.06 -2.99
N GLU A 69 -35.11 -12.60 -4.23
CA GLU A 69 -34.72 -11.22 -4.55
C GLU A 69 -35.68 -10.21 -3.93
N ASN A 70 -36.98 -10.42 -4.10
CA ASN A 70 -38.02 -9.61 -3.47
C ASN A 70 -37.95 -9.66 -1.94
N PHE A 71 -37.70 -10.84 -1.38
CA PHE A 71 -37.58 -11.02 0.06
C PHE A 71 -36.35 -10.29 0.61
N VAL A 72 -35.18 -10.41 -0.03
CA VAL A 72 -33.96 -9.69 0.35
C VAL A 72 -34.16 -8.18 0.25
N TYR A 73 -34.82 -7.69 -0.80
CA TYR A 73 -35.15 -6.28 -0.96
C TYR A 73 -36.06 -5.76 0.18
N LYS A 74 -37.15 -6.47 0.47
CA LYS A 74 -38.10 -6.09 1.55
C LYS A 74 -37.46 -6.20 2.94
N THR A 75 -36.65 -7.23 3.18
CA THR A 75 -36.05 -7.51 4.50
C THR A 75 -34.87 -6.65 4.85
N ASN A 76 -34.23 -5.97 3.89
CA ASN A 76 -33.27 -4.91 4.18
C ASN A 76 -33.85 -3.81 5.10
N TYR A 77 -35.18 -3.73 5.24
CA TYR A 77 -35.89 -2.80 6.13
C TYR A 77 -36.53 -3.45 7.37
N VAL A 78 -36.61 -4.78 7.47
CA VAL A 78 -37.50 -5.46 8.45
C VAL A 78 -36.83 -6.64 9.17
N CYS A 79 -35.79 -7.26 8.62
CA CYS A 79 -35.18 -8.46 9.21
C CYS A 79 -33.83 -8.15 9.86
N HIS A 80 -33.82 -8.04 11.18
CA HIS A 80 -32.62 -7.67 11.95
C HIS A 80 -31.70 -8.86 12.29
N SER A 81 -32.09 -10.12 12.02
CA SER A 81 -31.24 -11.26 12.37
C SER A 81 -30.28 -11.62 11.23
N PHE A 82 -28.98 -11.60 11.55
CA PHE A 82 -27.89 -12.04 10.67
C PHE A 82 -28.17 -13.41 10.03
N SER A 83 -28.65 -14.37 10.82
CA SER A 83 -28.92 -15.75 10.37
C SER A 83 -30.00 -15.87 9.30
N ASN A 84 -31.00 -14.98 9.28
CA ASN A 84 -32.03 -14.97 8.24
C ASN A 84 -31.51 -14.34 6.95
N ARG A 85 -30.79 -13.23 7.07
CA ARG A 85 -30.17 -12.56 5.93
C ARG A 85 -29.11 -13.44 5.25
N GLU A 86 -28.27 -14.09 6.04
CA GLU A 86 -27.26 -15.03 5.56
C GLU A 86 -27.90 -16.20 4.81
N PHE A 87 -28.96 -16.82 5.36
CA PHE A 87 -29.66 -17.90 4.69
C PHE A 87 -30.21 -17.48 3.32
N LEU A 88 -30.95 -16.37 3.26
CA LEU A 88 -31.59 -15.89 2.03
C LEU A 88 -30.56 -15.61 0.93
N VAL A 89 -29.46 -14.93 1.28
CA VAL A 89 -28.44 -14.56 0.30
C VAL A 89 -27.59 -15.77 -0.10
N LYS A 90 -27.30 -16.71 0.80
CA LYS A 90 -26.66 -17.99 0.44
C LYS A 90 -27.50 -18.79 -0.54
N GLU A 91 -28.81 -18.81 -0.37
CA GLU A 91 -29.72 -19.48 -1.29
C GLU A 91 -29.67 -18.86 -2.69
N LEU A 92 -29.68 -17.52 -2.79
CA LEU A 92 -29.48 -16.80 -4.05
C LEU A 92 -28.14 -17.16 -4.71
N VAL A 93 -27.04 -17.16 -3.94
CA VAL A 93 -25.70 -17.56 -4.45
C VAL A 93 -25.70 -19.03 -4.89
N SER A 94 -26.40 -19.93 -4.19
CA SER A 94 -26.46 -21.35 -4.58
C SER A 94 -27.18 -21.56 -5.92
N LEU A 95 -28.13 -20.69 -6.26
CA LEU A 95 -28.87 -20.74 -7.52
C LEU A 95 -28.11 -20.06 -8.67
N LYS A 96 -27.34 -19.00 -8.37
CA LYS A 96 -26.51 -18.27 -9.33
C LYS A 96 -25.12 -17.97 -8.73
N PRO A 97 -24.19 -18.93 -8.74
CA PRO A 97 -22.92 -18.84 -8.00
C PRO A 97 -21.94 -17.79 -8.52
N ASP A 98 -22.12 -17.35 -9.76
CA ASP A 98 -21.25 -16.39 -10.44
C ASP A 98 -21.91 -15.00 -10.57
N ASN A 99 -23.10 -14.82 -9.99
CA ASN A 99 -23.74 -13.51 -9.95
C ASN A 99 -23.01 -12.61 -8.93
N THR A 100 -22.23 -11.66 -9.45
CA THR A 100 -21.41 -10.74 -8.64
C THR A 100 -22.25 -9.90 -7.68
N ASN A 101 -23.48 -9.52 -8.04
CA ASN A 101 -24.38 -8.77 -7.15
C ASN A 101 -24.80 -9.59 -5.92
N TYR A 102 -25.09 -10.89 -6.09
CA TYR A 102 -25.46 -11.75 -4.96
C TYR A 102 -24.25 -12.07 -4.08
N LEU A 103 -23.08 -12.29 -4.68
CA LEU A 103 -21.83 -12.45 -3.95
C LEU A 103 -21.51 -11.19 -3.14
N PHE A 104 -21.74 -10.00 -3.71
CA PHE A 104 -21.52 -8.73 -3.02
C PHE A 104 -22.47 -8.58 -1.83
N LYS A 105 -23.76 -8.87 -2.00
CA LYS A 105 -24.72 -8.92 -0.88
C LYS A 105 -24.30 -9.91 0.20
N LEU A 106 -23.72 -11.05 -0.16
CA LEU A 106 -23.23 -12.02 0.83
C LEU A 106 -22.01 -11.50 1.59
N ALA A 107 -21.12 -10.77 0.90
CA ALA A 107 -20.00 -10.08 1.53
C ALA A 107 -20.50 -9.02 2.54
N GLU A 108 -21.54 -8.25 2.17
CA GLU A 108 -22.19 -7.30 3.09
C GLU A 108 -22.82 -7.97 4.31
N VAL A 109 -23.37 -9.18 4.16
CA VAL A 109 -23.87 -9.94 5.33
C VAL A 109 -22.72 -10.27 6.27
N TYR A 110 -21.56 -10.69 5.77
CA TYR A 110 -20.40 -11.02 6.60
C TYR A 110 -19.63 -9.82 7.16
N ARG A 111 -20.02 -8.60 6.78
CA ARG A 111 -19.40 -7.38 7.29
C ARG A 111 -19.51 -7.32 8.81
N GLY A 112 -18.36 -7.18 9.48
CA GLY A 112 -18.28 -7.11 10.95
C GLY A 112 -18.43 -8.46 11.67
N GLU A 113 -19.07 -9.44 11.04
CA GLU A 113 -19.30 -10.78 11.59
C GLU A 113 -18.15 -11.74 11.27
N SER A 114 -17.62 -11.68 10.04
CA SER A 114 -16.50 -12.52 9.61
C SER A 114 -15.70 -11.86 8.49
N VAL A 115 -14.68 -11.10 8.88
CA VAL A 115 -13.86 -10.31 7.96
C VAL A 115 -13.16 -11.19 6.90
N ASP A 116 -12.77 -12.41 7.25
CA ASP A 116 -12.11 -13.31 6.31
C ASP A 116 -13.07 -13.86 5.25
N LYS A 117 -14.32 -14.15 5.62
CA LYS A 117 -15.38 -14.53 4.66
C LYS A 117 -15.75 -13.37 3.75
N GLU A 118 -15.87 -12.17 4.30
CA GLU A 118 -16.09 -10.94 3.52
C GLU A 118 -14.95 -10.76 2.48
N LYS A 119 -13.69 -10.84 2.92
CA LYS A 119 -12.50 -10.72 2.05
C LYS A 119 -12.48 -11.78 0.94
N GLN A 120 -12.77 -13.04 1.25
CA GLN A 120 -12.80 -14.13 0.25
C GLN A 120 -13.86 -13.90 -0.84
N LEU A 121 -15.05 -13.44 -0.45
CA LEU A 121 -16.12 -13.13 -1.42
C LEU A 121 -15.77 -11.95 -2.31
N LEU A 122 -15.16 -10.90 -1.75
CA LEU A 122 -14.71 -9.75 -2.54
C LEU A 122 -13.65 -10.14 -3.57
N TYR A 123 -12.68 -10.99 -3.20
CA TYR A 123 -11.74 -11.54 -4.19
C TYR A 123 -12.44 -12.39 -5.24
N LYS A 124 -13.39 -13.25 -4.86
CA LYS A 124 -14.16 -14.03 -5.84
C LYS A 124 -14.89 -13.13 -6.84
N ILE A 125 -15.47 -12.02 -6.38
CA ILE A 125 -16.12 -11.04 -7.26
C ILE A 125 -15.10 -10.43 -8.23
N LEU A 126 -13.91 -10.04 -7.76
CA LEU A 126 -12.87 -9.48 -8.62
C LEU A 126 -12.28 -10.49 -9.61
N CYS A 127 -12.33 -11.80 -9.31
CA CYS A 127 -11.99 -12.84 -10.27
C CYS A 127 -13.04 -12.99 -11.38
N LEU A 128 -14.32 -12.75 -11.08
CA LEU A 128 -15.42 -12.82 -12.05
C LEU A 128 -15.57 -11.53 -12.86
N ASP A 129 -15.34 -10.39 -12.22
CA ASP A 129 -15.42 -9.04 -12.79
C ASP A 129 -14.32 -8.17 -12.19
N SER A 130 -13.17 -8.12 -12.87
CA SER A 130 -12.00 -7.38 -12.43
C SER A 130 -12.20 -5.86 -12.43
N ASN A 131 -13.29 -5.36 -13.00
CA ASN A 131 -13.64 -3.94 -13.04
C ASN A 131 -14.76 -3.57 -12.06
N ASN A 132 -15.18 -4.50 -11.20
CA ASN A 132 -16.20 -4.26 -10.20
C ASN A 132 -15.75 -3.21 -9.16
N SER A 133 -16.14 -1.95 -9.38
CA SER A 133 -15.71 -0.82 -8.56
C SER A 133 -16.18 -0.91 -7.12
N GLY A 134 -17.37 -1.47 -6.89
CA GLY A 134 -17.91 -1.74 -5.55
C GLY A 134 -17.02 -2.69 -4.76
N ALA A 135 -16.65 -3.83 -5.36
CA ALA A 135 -15.75 -4.80 -4.73
C ALA A 135 -14.34 -4.25 -4.49
N LYS A 136 -13.77 -3.51 -5.46
CA LYS A 136 -12.46 -2.85 -5.29
C LYS A 136 -12.46 -1.87 -4.12
N ASN A 137 -13.43 -0.97 -4.07
CA ASN A 137 -13.53 0.04 -3.01
C ASN A 137 -13.71 -0.61 -1.64
N ARG A 138 -14.59 -1.61 -1.54
CA ARG A 138 -14.83 -2.30 -0.28
C ARG A 138 -13.62 -3.07 0.22
N LEU A 139 -12.93 -3.77 -0.68
CA LEU A 139 -11.74 -4.52 -0.35
C LEU A 139 -10.58 -3.59 0.04
N TYR A 140 -10.43 -2.45 -0.65
CA TYR A 140 -9.49 -1.40 -0.27
C TYR A 140 -9.72 -0.92 1.17
N GLU A 141 -10.96 -0.57 1.53
CA GLU A 141 -11.32 -0.14 2.89
C GLU A 141 -11.02 -1.19 3.96
N LEU A 142 -11.31 -2.46 3.67
CA LEU A 142 -11.04 -3.57 4.59
C LEU A 142 -9.54 -3.71 4.82
N LEU A 143 -8.75 -3.75 3.74
CA LEU A 143 -7.31 -3.94 3.82
C LEU A 143 -6.59 -2.72 4.43
N ILE A 144 -6.99 -1.49 4.10
CA ILE A 144 -6.35 -0.28 4.66
C ILE A 144 -6.56 -0.16 6.16
N ASN A 145 -7.75 -0.54 6.66
CA ASN A 145 -8.03 -0.54 8.09
C ASN A 145 -7.21 -1.62 8.81
N LYS A 146 -7.15 -2.83 8.27
CA LYS A 146 -6.28 -3.89 8.81
C LYS A 146 -4.79 -3.50 8.76
N ALA A 147 -4.34 -2.83 7.70
CA ALA A 147 -2.96 -2.41 7.56
C ALA A 147 -2.58 -1.35 8.61
N ARG A 148 -3.46 -0.38 8.84
CA ARG A 148 -3.31 0.64 9.90
C ARG A 148 -3.29 0.02 11.30
N GLU A 149 -4.15 -0.95 11.55
CA GLU A 149 -4.16 -1.69 12.83
C GLU A 149 -2.87 -2.50 13.02
N ALA A 150 -2.36 -3.13 11.96
CA ALA A 150 -1.09 -3.84 12.00
C ALA A 150 0.11 -2.88 12.18
N GLU A 151 0.03 -1.66 11.66
CA GLU A 151 1.07 -0.64 11.85
C GLU A 151 1.10 -0.11 13.29
N SER A 152 -0.08 0.09 13.91
CA SER A 152 -0.17 0.61 15.28
C SER A 152 0.29 -0.38 16.35
N LYS A 153 0.29 -1.67 16.04
CA LYS A 153 0.68 -2.74 16.98
C LYS A 153 2.20 -3.01 17.04
N SER A 154 3.04 -2.26 16.33
CA SER A 154 4.52 -2.31 16.20
C SER A 154 5.16 -3.68 15.89
N TYR A 155 4.73 -4.78 16.51
CA TYR A 155 5.21 -6.16 16.28
C TYR A 155 4.63 -6.82 15.01
N THR A 156 3.84 -6.11 14.22
CA THR A 156 3.16 -6.64 13.03
C THR A 156 3.52 -5.89 11.75
N LEU A 157 4.73 -5.31 11.67
CA LEU A 157 5.24 -4.60 10.48
C LEU A 157 5.15 -5.44 9.20
N ASP A 158 5.56 -6.71 9.24
CA ASP A 158 5.47 -7.61 8.08
C ASP A 158 4.02 -7.84 7.63
N THR A 159 3.08 -7.88 8.58
CA THR A 159 1.65 -8.00 8.27
C THR A 159 1.15 -6.73 7.60
N ALA A 160 1.53 -5.55 8.10
CA ALA A 160 1.20 -4.28 7.47
C ALA A 160 1.76 -4.20 6.04
N ILE A 161 3.04 -4.56 5.85
CA ILE A 161 3.69 -4.62 4.53
C ILE A 161 2.92 -5.54 3.57
N LYS A 162 2.55 -6.75 4.01
CA LYS A 162 1.77 -7.69 3.21
C LYS A 162 0.42 -7.09 2.80
N LEU A 163 -0.31 -6.48 3.72
CA LEU A 163 -1.62 -5.87 3.45
C LEU A 163 -1.51 -4.70 2.47
N TYR A 164 -0.49 -3.84 2.60
CA TYR A 164 -0.26 -2.75 1.65
C TYR A 164 0.12 -3.24 0.24
N LYS A 165 0.83 -4.37 0.12
CA LYS A 165 1.07 -5.02 -1.18
C LYS A 165 -0.23 -5.53 -1.80
N GLU A 166 -1.05 -6.24 -1.02
CA GLU A 166 -2.36 -6.70 -1.48
C GLU A 166 -3.24 -5.53 -1.98
N ILE A 167 -3.17 -4.35 -1.34
CA ILE A 167 -3.87 -3.15 -1.81
C ILE A 167 -3.41 -2.72 -3.20
N LEU A 168 -2.11 -2.74 -3.48
CA LEU A 168 -1.57 -2.37 -4.80
C LEU A 168 -1.97 -3.36 -5.89
N GLU A 169 -2.17 -4.64 -5.54
CA GLU A 169 -2.60 -5.68 -6.47
C GLU A 169 -4.06 -5.51 -6.94
N ILE A 170 -4.91 -4.85 -6.15
CA ILE A 170 -6.34 -4.62 -6.48
C ILE A 170 -6.54 -3.53 -7.55
N GLN A 171 -5.46 -2.91 -8.03
CA GLN A 171 -5.49 -1.86 -9.07
C GLN A 171 -6.42 -0.70 -8.68
N VAL A 172 -6.16 -0.11 -7.53
CA VAL A 172 -6.82 1.14 -7.09
C VAL A 172 -6.44 2.31 -8.00
N ASP A 173 -7.20 3.41 -7.93
CA ASP A 173 -6.88 4.63 -8.69
C ASP A 173 -5.46 5.15 -8.41
N SER A 174 -4.94 5.96 -9.34
CA SER A 174 -3.55 6.43 -9.30
C SER A 174 -3.20 7.23 -8.05
N TYR A 175 -4.17 7.96 -7.50
CA TYR A 175 -4.01 8.75 -6.28
C TYR A 175 -3.84 7.83 -5.06
N ARG A 176 -4.74 6.85 -4.87
CA ARG A 176 -4.64 5.86 -3.80
C ARG A 176 -3.40 5.00 -3.95
N ALA A 177 -3.07 4.54 -5.16
CA ALA A 177 -1.87 3.75 -5.40
C ALA A 177 -0.61 4.50 -4.96
N THR A 178 -0.59 5.80 -5.21
CA THR A 178 0.49 6.69 -4.77
C THR A 178 0.60 6.81 -3.25
N GLU A 179 -0.52 7.07 -2.55
CA GLU A 179 -0.55 7.12 -1.09
C GLU A 179 -0.06 5.80 -0.47
N ILE A 180 -0.48 4.68 -1.05
CA ILE A 180 -0.12 3.33 -0.59
C ILE A 180 1.37 3.04 -0.81
N LYS A 181 1.94 3.42 -1.96
CA LYS A 181 3.38 3.30 -2.21
C LYS A 181 4.20 4.09 -1.18
N GLU A 182 3.75 5.29 -0.80
CA GLU A 182 4.44 6.08 0.24
C GLU A 182 4.38 5.42 1.62
N LYS A 183 3.23 4.87 2.01
CA LYS A 183 3.11 4.11 3.27
C LYS A 183 3.97 2.86 3.25
N LEU A 184 3.98 2.12 2.13
CA LEU A 184 4.81 0.94 1.99
C LEU A 184 6.31 1.27 2.01
N ALA A 185 6.73 2.39 1.41
CA ALA A 185 8.11 2.88 1.50
C ALA A 185 8.50 3.23 2.94
N LYS A 186 7.60 3.88 3.71
CA LYS A 186 7.82 4.14 5.15
C LYS A 186 8.01 2.84 5.94
N LEU A 187 7.18 1.83 5.69
CA LEU A 187 7.31 0.55 6.39
C LEU A 187 8.58 -0.20 6.01
N TYR A 188 8.99 -0.18 4.75
CA TYR A 188 10.28 -0.75 4.35
C TYR A 188 11.45 -0.03 4.99
N VAL A 189 11.38 1.30 5.09
CA VAL A 189 12.36 2.04 5.90
C VAL A 189 12.32 1.53 7.32
N ARG A 190 11.18 1.51 8.04
CA ARG A 190 11.10 0.97 9.42
C ARG A 190 11.63 -0.47 9.57
N ASN A 191 11.53 -1.29 8.52
CA ASN A 191 12.03 -2.66 8.48
C ASN A 191 13.48 -2.79 7.93
N ASP A 192 14.23 -1.68 7.84
CA ASP A 192 15.61 -1.58 7.35
C ASP A 192 15.86 -2.15 5.94
N ASP A 193 14.80 -2.17 5.11
CA ASP A 193 14.81 -2.60 3.71
C ASP A 193 14.83 -1.38 2.77
N PHE A 194 15.94 -0.64 2.83
CA PHE A 194 16.12 0.61 2.09
C PHE A 194 16.09 0.42 0.57
N ASP A 195 16.46 -0.77 0.07
CA ASP A 195 16.41 -1.09 -1.36
C ASP A 195 14.96 -1.16 -1.88
N LYS A 196 14.05 -1.81 -1.13
CA LYS A 196 12.64 -1.82 -1.52
C LYS A 196 11.98 -0.46 -1.33
N ALA A 197 12.38 0.29 -0.31
CA ALA A 197 11.90 1.67 -0.13
C ALA A 197 12.29 2.56 -1.32
N GLU A 198 13.56 2.50 -1.77
CA GLU A 198 14.05 3.25 -2.92
C GLU A 198 13.25 2.94 -4.20
N LYS A 199 13.02 1.66 -4.51
CA LYS A 199 12.25 1.24 -5.69
C LYS A 199 10.83 1.80 -5.72
N LEU A 200 10.20 2.00 -4.56
CA LEU A 200 8.87 2.61 -4.48
C LEU A 200 8.92 4.13 -4.72
N ILE A 201 9.95 4.80 -4.19
CA ILE A 201 10.19 6.23 -4.36
C ILE A 201 10.56 6.58 -5.81
N GLU A 202 11.24 5.67 -6.51
CA GLU A 202 11.72 5.84 -7.89
C GLU A 202 10.62 6.25 -8.88
N SER A 203 9.36 5.87 -8.61
CA SER A 203 8.23 6.28 -9.45
C SER A 203 7.89 7.79 -9.39
N LYS A 204 8.51 8.56 -8.48
CA LYS A 204 8.27 10.01 -8.31
C LYS A 204 9.52 10.90 -8.38
N CYS A 205 10.69 10.34 -8.10
CA CYS A 205 11.94 11.11 -8.02
C CYS A 205 12.80 10.82 -9.26
N GLY A 206 13.06 11.85 -10.05
CA GLY A 206 13.80 11.72 -11.31
C GLY A 206 15.31 11.66 -11.09
N SER A 207 15.82 12.20 -9.99
CA SER A 207 17.26 12.24 -9.68
C SER A 207 17.65 11.39 -8.47
N ALA A 208 18.90 10.92 -8.44
CA ALA A 208 19.46 10.20 -7.29
C ALA A 208 19.44 11.03 -6.00
N LYS A 209 19.65 12.35 -6.13
CA LYS A 209 19.58 13.30 -5.01
C LYS A 209 18.20 13.36 -4.37
N GLU A 210 17.14 13.49 -5.17
CA GLU A 210 15.76 13.49 -4.66
C GLU A 210 15.42 12.18 -3.95
N LYS A 211 15.90 11.04 -4.47
CA LYS A 211 15.73 9.73 -3.83
C LYS A 211 16.43 9.69 -2.48
N ILE A 212 17.67 10.17 -2.39
CA ILE A 212 18.43 10.28 -1.14
C ILE A 212 17.69 11.17 -0.14
N ASP A 213 17.26 12.36 -0.56
CA ASP A 213 16.55 13.30 0.31
C ASP A 213 15.25 12.69 0.84
N LYS A 214 14.52 11.94 0.01
CA LYS A 214 13.31 11.25 0.42
C LYS A 214 13.61 10.10 1.39
N LEU A 215 14.63 9.28 1.14
CA LEU A 215 15.01 8.19 2.06
C LEU A 215 15.41 8.72 3.44
N ILE A 216 16.18 9.82 3.49
CA ILE A 216 16.51 10.49 4.75
C ILE A 216 15.25 10.98 5.46
N SER A 217 14.36 11.68 4.74
CA SER A 217 13.10 12.17 5.32
C SER A 217 12.21 11.05 5.85
N LEU A 218 12.16 9.89 5.16
CA LEU A 218 11.42 8.72 5.65
C LEU A 218 12.06 8.14 6.91
N PHE A 219 13.39 8.05 6.96
CA PHE A 219 14.10 7.58 8.15
C PHE A 219 13.92 8.53 9.34
N GLU A 220 14.01 9.84 9.11
CA GLU A 220 13.72 10.88 10.09
C GLU A 220 12.24 10.94 10.51
N SER A 221 11.35 10.18 9.87
CA SER A 221 9.96 10.03 10.31
C SER A 221 9.74 8.81 11.21
N ARG A 222 10.75 7.95 11.39
CA ARG A 222 10.67 6.84 12.35
C ARG A 222 10.49 7.37 13.78
N PRO A 223 9.75 6.67 14.65
CA PRO A 223 9.80 6.89 16.10
C PRO A 223 11.24 6.96 16.60
N TYR A 224 11.53 7.83 17.56
CA TYR A 224 12.91 8.10 18.01
C TYR A 224 13.58 6.84 18.60
N ASP A 225 12.80 6.02 19.30
CA ASP A 225 13.17 4.72 19.87
C ASP A 225 13.44 3.63 18.81
N GLU A 226 12.97 3.81 17.57
CA GLU A 226 13.23 2.91 16.43
C GLU A 226 14.42 3.37 15.56
N ARG A 227 15.09 4.48 15.91
CA ARG A 227 16.29 4.97 15.22
C ARG A 227 17.55 4.49 15.92
N ASP A 228 17.79 3.19 15.82
CA ASP A 228 19.04 2.64 16.36
C ASP A 228 20.24 2.89 15.43
N GLU A 229 21.44 2.76 16.00
CA GLU A 229 22.71 2.97 15.29
C GLU A 229 22.88 2.02 14.09
N TRP A 230 22.24 0.84 14.12
CA TRP A 230 22.36 -0.15 13.06
C TRP A 230 21.55 0.24 11.81
N ALA A 231 20.31 0.67 12.03
CA ALA A 231 19.43 1.20 11.01
C ALA A 231 20.02 2.47 10.35
N GLU A 232 20.58 3.36 11.16
CA GLU A 232 21.29 4.54 10.67
C GLU A 232 22.51 4.13 9.82
N SER A 233 23.35 3.21 10.30
CA SER A 233 24.53 2.74 9.54
C SER A 233 24.15 2.13 8.19
N LYS A 234 23.05 1.37 8.12
CA LYS A 234 22.55 0.82 6.86
C LYS A 234 22.08 1.89 5.89
N LEU A 235 21.37 2.90 6.39
CA LEU A 235 20.95 4.04 5.58
C LEU A 235 22.17 4.80 5.04
N VAL A 236 23.17 5.04 5.89
CA VAL A 236 24.44 5.68 5.52
C VAL A 236 25.14 4.90 4.41
N ASP A 237 25.22 3.57 4.51
CA ASP A 237 25.79 2.71 3.47
C ASP A 237 25.03 2.85 2.14
N LYS A 238 23.70 2.83 2.20
CA LYS A 238 22.84 2.95 1.01
C LYS A 238 23.03 4.31 0.34
N ILE A 239 22.95 5.40 1.10
CA ILE A 239 23.08 6.75 0.57
C ILE A 239 24.49 7.01 0.06
N SER A 240 25.53 6.49 0.73
CA SER A 240 26.92 6.63 0.25
C SER A 240 27.07 6.00 -1.14
N LYS A 241 26.54 4.80 -1.36
CA LYS A 241 26.54 4.15 -2.69
C LYS A 241 25.79 4.97 -3.74
N MET A 242 24.63 5.51 -3.39
CA MET A 242 23.86 6.38 -4.29
C MET A 242 24.58 7.69 -4.58
N GLY A 243 25.22 8.30 -3.57
CA GLY A 243 25.99 9.53 -3.68
C GLY A 243 27.17 9.40 -4.64
N MET A 244 27.94 8.31 -4.53
CA MET A 244 29.05 8.01 -5.45
C MET A 244 28.60 7.91 -6.91
N SER A 245 27.35 7.55 -7.18
CA SER A 245 26.80 7.49 -8.55
C SER A 245 26.41 8.84 -9.16
N ILE A 246 26.47 9.94 -8.40
CA ILE A 246 26.11 11.28 -8.87
C ILE A 246 27.30 11.92 -9.58
N ASN A 247 27.12 12.33 -10.84
CA ASN A 247 28.20 12.89 -11.66
C ASN A 247 28.69 14.28 -11.21
N SER A 248 27.90 15.02 -10.41
CA SER A 248 28.23 16.36 -9.95
C SER A 248 28.90 16.35 -8.58
N PHE A 249 30.20 16.69 -8.52
CA PHE A 249 30.94 16.76 -7.25
C PHE A 249 30.26 17.66 -6.21
N GLY A 250 29.75 18.83 -6.63
CA GLY A 250 29.08 19.76 -5.69
C GLY A 250 27.78 19.18 -5.10
N GLU A 251 27.15 18.21 -5.77
CA GLU A 251 26.01 17.47 -5.20
C GLU A 251 26.47 16.33 -4.30
N GLN A 252 27.53 15.62 -4.68
CA GLN A 252 28.16 14.60 -3.84
C GLN A 252 28.63 15.20 -2.50
N GLU A 253 29.27 16.39 -2.51
CA GLU A 253 29.70 17.13 -1.32
C GLU A 253 28.51 17.44 -0.38
N LYS A 254 27.40 17.95 -0.92
CA LYS A 254 26.21 18.24 -0.12
C LYS A 254 25.60 17.00 0.53
N ILE A 255 25.59 15.88 -0.21
CA ILE A 255 25.11 14.60 0.33
C ILE A 255 26.06 14.10 1.42
N PHE A 256 27.36 14.18 1.20
CA PHE A 256 28.38 13.83 2.18
C PHE A 256 28.21 14.63 3.48
N GLU A 257 28.04 15.96 3.40
CA GLU A 257 27.78 16.81 4.55
C GLU A 257 26.49 16.42 5.28
N LYS A 258 25.43 16.08 4.54
CA LYS A 258 24.15 15.66 5.12
C LYS A 258 24.29 14.35 5.88
N ILE A 259 24.95 13.35 5.29
CA ILE A 259 25.27 12.09 5.98
C ILE A 259 26.12 12.36 7.21
N ASN A 260 27.11 13.26 7.13
CA ASN A 260 28.00 13.55 8.24
C ASN A 260 27.26 14.13 9.46
N ARG A 261 26.21 14.93 9.23
CA ARG A 261 25.37 15.48 10.31
C ARG A 261 24.49 14.44 10.98
N MET A 262 24.19 13.32 10.30
CA MET A 262 23.35 12.26 10.88
C MET A 262 24.07 11.45 11.96
N LYS A 263 25.42 11.45 11.96
CA LYS A 263 26.20 10.40 12.62
C LYS A 263 26.07 10.27 14.14
N GLY A 264 25.58 9.11 14.54
CA GLY A 264 25.88 8.42 15.80
C GLY A 264 27.07 7.45 15.69
N ARG A 265 28.30 7.94 15.88
CA ARG A 265 29.51 7.20 16.36
C ARG A 265 30.10 6.01 15.56
N LYS A 266 29.44 5.37 14.59
CA LYS A 266 30.07 4.31 13.76
C LYS A 266 30.15 4.66 12.28
N ILE A 267 31.38 4.78 11.77
CA ILE A 267 31.68 5.08 10.38
C ILE A 267 31.76 3.77 9.59
N SER A 268 30.83 3.54 8.67
CA SER A 268 30.82 2.35 7.83
C SER A 268 31.91 2.38 6.74
N SER A 269 32.29 1.21 6.22
CA SER A 269 33.31 1.12 5.17
C SER A 269 32.90 1.82 3.87
N GLN A 270 31.60 1.82 3.53
CA GLN A 270 31.12 2.52 2.33
C GLN A 270 31.20 4.04 2.52
N PHE A 271 30.88 4.53 3.71
CA PHE A 271 31.06 5.95 4.00
C PHE A 271 32.52 6.36 3.94
N ARG A 272 33.46 5.52 4.43
CA ARG A 272 34.90 5.82 4.31
C ARG A 272 35.34 5.93 2.86
N LYS A 273 34.90 5.01 2.00
CA LYS A 273 35.17 5.09 0.55
C LYS A 273 34.58 6.35 -0.07
N PHE A 274 33.35 6.71 0.30
CA PHE A 274 32.74 7.94 -0.19
C PHE A 274 33.49 9.18 0.31
N ALA A 275 33.92 9.21 1.57
CA ALA A 275 34.77 10.25 2.14
C ALA A 275 36.11 10.38 1.40
N GLU A 276 36.74 9.25 1.07
CA GLU A 276 37.96 9.18 0.29
C GLU A 276 37.78 9.74 -1.13
N GLU A 277 36.70 9.39 -1.82
CA GLU A 277 36.37 9.94 -3.14
C GLU A 277 36.21 11.46 -3.09
N ILE A 278 35.47 11.98 -2.10
CA ILE A 278 35.31 13.42 -1.87
C ILE A 278 36.66 14.09 -1.57
N ALA A 279 37.48 13.52 -0.70
CA ALA A 279 38.80 14.04 -0.35
C ALA A 279 39.75 14.07 -1.57
N ASN A 280 39.72 13.03 -2.41
CA ASN A 280 40.51 12.94 -3.62
C ASN A 280 40.07 13.98 -4.66
N GLU A 281 38.77 14.24 -4.79
CA GLU A 281 38.26 15.25 -5.72
C GLU A 281 38.61 16.67 -5.26
N TYR A 282 38.57 16.95 -3.95
CA TYR A 282 39.13 18.19 -3.38
C TYR A 282 40.61 18.36 -3.71
N LYS A 283 41.41 17.29 -3.61
CA LYS A 283 42.84 17.31 -3.95
C LYS A 283 43.07 17.60 -5.43
N LYS A 284 42.27 17.02 -6.34
CA LYS A 284 42.33 17.32 -7.77
C LYS A 284 41.96 18.77 -8.08
N GLN A 285 40.92 19.32 -7.45
CA GLN A 285 40.53 20.72 -7.63
C GLN A 285 41.60 21.66 -7.09
N ALA A 286 42.20 21.35 -5.95
CA ALA A 286 43.33 22.10 -5.42
C ALA A 286 44.50 22.14 -6.42
N GLN A 287 44.83 20.98 -7.02
CA GLN A 287 45.89 20.89 -8.04
C GLN A 287 45.59 21.79 -9.24
N LYS A 288 44.36 21.80 -9.76
CA LYS A 288 43.97 22.71 -10.86
C LYS A 288 44.20 24.18 -10.52
N PHE A 289 43.89 24.60 -9.30
CA PHE A 289 44.15 25.97 -8.86
C PHE A 289 45.64 26.28 -8.74
N TYR A 290 46.46 25.32 -8.30
CA TYR A 290 47.91 25.48 -8.28
C TYR A 290 48.50 25.53 -9.68
N ASP A 291 48.03 24.69 -10.60
CA ASP A 291 48.47 24.70 -12.01
C ASP A 291 48.10 26.04 -12.67
N GLU A 292 46.86 26.52 -12.51
CA GLU A 292 46.44 27.84 -13.01
C GLU A 292 47.25 28.99 -12.36
N ALA A 293 47.59 28.89 -11.08
CA ALA A 293 48.44 29.87 -10.43
C ALA A 293 49.85 29.87 -11.05
N ASN A 294 50.43 28.70 -11.31
CA ASN A 294 51.76 28.56 -11.90
C ASN A 294 51.84 29.06 -13.36
N GLU A 295 50.72 29.07 -14.08
CA GLU A 295 50.64 29.67 -15.42
C GLU A 295 50.65 31.21 -15.40
N ILE A 296 50.43 31.84 -14.23
CA ILE A 296 50.52 33.30 -14.09
C ILE A 296 52.00 33.69 -14.02
N ASP A 297 52.50 34.22 -15.13
CA ASP A 297 53.84 34.82 -15.20
C ASP A 297 53.91 36.07 -14.30
N THR A 298 54.46 35.87 -13.10
CA THR A 298 54.77 36.93 -12.12
C THR A 298 56.16 37.52 -12.33
N SER A 299 56.94 36.98 -13.27
CA SER A 299 58.34 37.34 -13.53
C SER A 299 58.54 38.36 -14.65
N ARG A 300 57.47 38.75 -15.34
CA ARG A 300 57.52 39.68 -16.47
C ARG A 300 58.00 41.07 -16.03
N GLU A 301 59.27 41.36 -16.31
CA GLU A 301 59.82 42.71 -16.16
C GLU A 301 59.13 43.66 -17.17
N PRO A 302 58.78 44.90 -16.76
CA PRO A 302 58.13 45.86 -17.66
C PRO A 302 59.10 46.28 -18.77
N THR A 303 58.87 45.79 -19.99
CA THR A 303 59.78 45.94 -21.13
C THR A 303 59.64 47.27 -21.88
N SER A 304 58.54 48.04 -21.71
CA SER A 304 58.34 49.33 -22.39
C SER A 304 58.17 50.52 -21.43
N SER A 305 58.40 51.74 -21.93
CA SER A 305 58.16 53.00 -21.19
C SER A 305 56.67 53.22 -20.86
N LEU A 306 55.76 52.65 -21.64
CA LEU A 306 54.31 52.57 -21.33
C LEU A 306 54.01 51.56 -20.22
N ASP A 307 54.74 50.44 -20.16
CA ASP A 307 54.66 49.46 -19.07
C ASP A 307 55.21 50.01 -17.75
N LYS A 308 56.08 51.01 -17.75
CA LYS A 308 56.48 51.70 -16.51
C LYS A 308 55.35 52.58 -15.94
N PHE A 309 54.46 53.09 -16.80
CA PHE A 309 53.33 53.93 -16.40
C PHE A 309 52.09 53.11 -15.97
N PHE A 310 51.83 51.96 -16.63
CA PHE A 310 50.68 51.11 -16.32
C PHE A 310 51.04 49.74 -15.70
N GLY A 311 52.26 49.25 -15.87
CA GLY A 311 52.69 47.89 -15.49
C GLY A 311 52.83 47.64 -13.99
N GLY A 312 52.91 48.69 -13.17
CA GLY A 312 52.71 48.56 -11.72
C GLY A 312 51.32 47.99 -11.39
N SER A 313 50.28 48.36 -12.16
CA SER A 313 48.93 47.83 -11.94
C SER A 313 48.76 46.39 -12.45
N ILE A 314 49.44 46.02 -13.54
CA ILE A 314 49.34 44.69 -14.16
C ILE A 314 50.04 43.63 -13.30
N ASN A 315 51.25 43.93 -12.80
CA ASN A 315 51.97 43.00 -11.92
C ASN A 315 51.26 42.84 -10.56
N VAL A 316 50.67 43.91 -10.02
CA VAL A 316 49.84 43.83 -8.81
C VAL A 316 48.58 42.98 -9.04
N GLN A 317 47.91 43.11 -10.19
CA GLN A 317 46.75 42.27 -10.52
C GLN A 317 47.14 40.79 -10.72
N ALA A 318 48.25 40.52 -11.39
CA ALA A 318 48.77 39.16 -11.59
C ALA A 318 49.16 38.51 -10.24
N THR A 319 49.90 39.22 -9.39
CA THR A 319 50.28 38.76 -8.05
C THR A 319 49.05 38.53 -7.17
N LYS A 320 48.05 39.41 -7.25
CA LYS A 320 46.78 39.26 -6.53
C LYS A 320 46.03 38.01 -7.00
N ARG A 321 45.89 37.80 -8.31
CA ARG A 321 45.24 36.61 -8.87
C ARG A 321 45.99 35.32 -8.51
N TYR A 322 47.32 35.31 -8.61
CA TYR A 322 48.16 34.19 -8.16
C TYR A 322 47.88 33.84 -6.70
N THR A 323 47.92 34.85 -5.82
CA THR A 323 47.68 34.68 -4.38
C THR A 323 46.26 34.16 -4.11
N GLU A 324 45.26 34.66 -4.83
CA GLU A 324 43.87 34.18 -4.72
C GLU A 324 43.72 32.71 -5.12
N LEU A 325 44.28 32.29 -6.26
CA LEU A 325 44.22 30.91 -6.73
C LEU A 325 44.97 29.96 -5.78
N TYR A 326 46.18 30.35 -5.35
CA TYR A 326 46.97 29.55 -4.41
C TYR A 326 46.25 29.36 -3.07
N ASN A 327 45.64 30.43 -2.54
CA ASN A 327 44.84 30.36 -1.32
C ASN A 327 43.58 29.50 -1.48
N LYS A 328 42.92 29.52 -2.66
CA LYS A 328 41.81 28.60 -2.97
C LYS A 328 42.29 27.15 -2.96
N GLY A 329 43.44 26.86 -3.58
CA GLY A 329 44.07 25.55 -3.56
C GLY A 329 44.33 25.05 -2.13
N ASN A 330 44.95 25.89 -1.28
CA ASN A 330 45.24 25.56 0.12
C ASN A 330 43.98 25.20 0.92
N ARG A 331 42.90 25.99 0.78
CA ARG A 331 41.63 25.71 1.48
C ARG A 331 41.02 24.36 1.08
N LEU A 332 41.09 23.99 -0.19
CA LEU A 332 40.58 22.70 -0.68
C LEU A 332 41.46 21.54 -0.18
N LEU A 333 42.78 21.73 -0.13
CA LEU A 333 43.71 20.75 0.43
C LEU A 333 43.48 20.54 1.94
N GLU A 334 43.21 21.61 2.69
CA GLU A 334 42.84 21.54 4.11
C GLU A 334 41.52 20.79 4.31
N LYS A 335 40.50 21.06 3.49
CA LYS A 335 39.25 20.29 3.48
C LYS A 335 39.50 18.80 3.23
N SER A 336 40.30 18.47 2.21
CA SER A 336 40.70 17.09 1.90
C SER A 336 41.37 16.40 3.09
N ARG A 337 42.37 17.06 3.70
CA ARG A 337 43.08 16.54 4.89
C ARG A 337 42.15 16.34 6.08
N SER A 338 41.26 17.29 6.34
CA SER A 338 40.28 17.20 7.43
C SER A 338 39.36 16.01 7.25
N ILE A 339 38.87 15.76 6.03
CA ILE A 339 38.07 14.56 5.73
C ILE A 339 38.90 13.29 5.98
N MET A 340 40.12 13.22 5.45
CA MET A 340 40.98 12.04 5.62
C MET A 340 41.26 11.74 7.11
N MET A 341 41.62 12.76 7.91
CA MET A 341 41.90 12.59 9.35
C MET A 341 40.68 12.14 10.16
N ASN A 342 39.47 12.52 9.73
CA ASN A 342 38.26 12.19 10.48
C ASN A 342 37.65 10.84 10.10
N TYR A 343 38.00 10.27 8.94
CA TYR A 343 37.31 9.09 8.39
C TYR A 343 38.21 7.94 7.92
N MET A 344 39.53 8.12 7.83
CA MET A 344 40.50 7.04 7.59
C MET A 344 41.21 6.68 8.88
#